data_AF-A0A8T5KB28-F1
#
_entry.id   AF-A0A8T5KB28-F1
#
_cell.length_a   1.000
_cell.length_b   1.000
_cell.length_c   1.000
_cell.angle_alpha   90.00
_cell.angle_beta   90.00
_cell.angle_gamma   90.00
#
_symmetry.space_group_name_H-M   'P 1'
#
loop_
_entity.id
_entity.type
_entity.pdbx_description
1 polymer ?
#
loop_
_entity_poly.entity_id
_entity_poly.type
_entity_poly.pdbx_seq_one_letter_code
_entity_poly.pdbx_strand_id
1 'polypeptide(L)'
;MPEDQTTECKVDIYKKRYAHQPYLNYQQASLYSGLSVGTLRRRAKEGKLTVIKHGGRVLIEQEALDSMLHAGDDQDRTKENELCGICT
;
A
#
# COMPACT_ATOMS: atom_id res chain seq x y z
N MET A 1 1.89 -28.05 6.00
CA MET A 1 1.61 -27.41 4.70
C MET A 1 2.30 -26.04 4.75
N PRO A 2 3.50 -25.87 4.20
CA PRO A 2 4.22 -24.59 4.25
C PRO A 2 3.86 -23.77 3.01
N GLU A 3 2.90 -22.85 3.15
CA GLU A 3 2.38 -22.05 2.02
C GLU A 3 2.95 -20.62 1.95
N ASP A 4 3.95 -20.28 2.77
CA ASP A 4 4.19 -18.87 3.15
C ASP A 4 5.58 -18.29 2.79
N GLN A 5 6.27 -18.82 1.77
CA GLN A 5 7.56 -18.23 1.33
C GLN A 5 7.59 -17.77 -0.14
N THR A 6 6.58 -18.09 -0.94
CA THR A 6 6.58 -17.76 -2.38
C THR A 6 5.96 -16.39 -2.69
N THR A 7 5.32 -15.76 -1.71
CA THR A 7 4.57 -14.52 -1.89
C THR A 7 5.48 -13.30 -1.76
N GLU A 8 6.40 -13.31 -0.79
CA GLU A 8 7.35 -12.22 -0.53
C GLU A 8 8.24 -11.95 -1.76
N CYS A 9 8.85 -12.98 -2.36
CA CYS A 9 9.71 -12.79 -3.53
C CYS A 9 8.99 -12.22 -4.76
N LYS A 10 7.66 -12.39 -4.87
CA LYS A 10 6.91 -11.89 -6.04
C LYS A 10 6.66 -10.40 -5.92
N VAL A 11 6.30 -9.90 -4.74
CA VAL A 11 5.98 -8.49 -4.52
C VAL A 11 7.19 -7.61 -4.85
N ASP A 12 8.40 -8.01 -4.46
CA ASP A 12 9.64 -7.28 -4.78
C ASP A 12 9.94 -7.19 -6.28
N ILE A 13 9.68 -8.26 -7.03
CA ILE A 13 9.85 -8.28 -8.49
C ILE A 13 8.87 -7.31 -9.16
N TYR A 14 7.61 -7.29 -8.71
CA TYR A 14 6.61 -6.38 -9.26
C TYR A 14 6.86 -4.93 -8.88
N LYS A 15 7.35 -4.67 -7.66
CA LYS A 15 7.76 -3.33 -7.23
C LYS A 15 8.85 -2.78 -8.13
N LYS A 16 9.88 -3.60 -8.43
CA LYS A 16 10.97 -3.22 -9.36
C LYS A 16 10.49 -3.03 -10.80
N ARG A 17 9.52 -3.83 -11.26
CA ARG A 17 8.98 -3.76 -12.64
C ARG A 17 8.09 -2.55 -12.88
N TYR A 18 7.36 -2.11 -11.85
CA TYR A 18 6.40 -1.00 -11.95
C TYR A 18 6.91 0.31 -11.35
N ALA A 19 8.12 0.36 -10.79
CA ALA A 19 8.75 1.55 -10.21
C ALA A 19 8.80 2.79 -11.12
N HIS A 20 8.60 2.62 -12.44
CA HIS A 20 8.60 3.71 -13.43
C HIS A 20 7.20 4.02 -13.99
N GLN A 21 6.13 3.38 -13.51
CA GLN A 21 4.76 3.65 -13.96
C GLN A 21 4.02 4.53 -12.93
N PRO A 22 3.77 5.82 -13.23
CA PRO A 22 3.08 6.71 -12.29
C PRO A 22 1.63 6.27 -12.00
N TYR A 23 1.04 5.48 -12.91
CA TYR A 23 -0.34 5.04 -12.84
C TYR A 23 -0.46 3.52 -13.00
N LEU A 24 -1.19 2.89 -12.09
CA LEU A 24 -1.44 1.46 -12.04
C LEU A 24 -2.94 1.19 -12.16
N ASN A 25 -3.34 0.20 -12.95
CA ASN A 25 -4.71 -0.30 -12.87
C ASN A 25 -4.90 -1.17 -11.61
N TYR A 26 -6.15 -1.57 -11.31
CA TYR A 26 -6.43 -2.37 -10.11
C TYR A 26 -5.67 -3.70 -10.02
N GLN A 27 -5.44 -4.40 -11.14
CA GLN A 27 -4.67 -5.65 -11.11
C GLN A 27 -3.19 -5.38 -10.83
N GLN A 28 -2.61 -4.36 -11.46
CA GLN A 28 -1.22 -3.96 -11.22
C GLN A 28 -1.02 -3.48 -9.78
N ALA A 29 -1.92 -2.62 -9.28
CA ALA A 29 -1.91 -2.16 -7.89
C ALA A 29 -2.06 -3.31 -6.90
N SER A 30 -2.84 -4.35 -7.25
CA SER A 30 -2.98 -5.55 -6.43
C SER A 30 -1.66 -6.34 -6.34
N LEU A 31 -0.98 -6.54 -7.47
CA LEU A 31 0.33 -7.19 -7.49
C LEU A 31 1.42 -6.36 -6.81
N TYR A 32 1.33 -5.04 -6.93
CA TYR A 32 2.28 -4.09 -6.34
C TYR A 32 2.16 -4.03 -4.81
N SER A 33 0.93 -3.90 -4.30
CA SER A 33 0.66 -3.72 -2.87
C SER A 33 0.44 -5.02 -2.10
N GLY A 34 0.26 -6.14 -2.80
CA GLY A 34 -0.20 -7.41 -2.22
C GLY A 34 -1.68 -7.39 -1.79
N LEU A 35 -2.38 -6.25 -1.91
CA LEU A 35 -3.79 -6.14 -1.54
C LEU A 35 -4.70 -6.71 -2.64
N SER A 36 -5.84 -7.28 -2.25
CA SER A 36 -6.83 -7.72 -3.24
C SER A 36 -7.46 -6.54 -3.99
N VAL A 37 -7.86 -6.78 -5.25
CA VAL A 37 -8.61 -5.80 -6.06
C VAL A 37 -9.88 -5.30 -5.35
N GLY A 38 -10.55 -6.18 -4.61
CA GLY A 38 -11.75 -5.82 -3.83
C GLY A 38 -11.42 -4.80 -2.74
N THR A 39 -10.32 -5.00 -2.02
CA THR A 39 -9.83 -4.05 -1.01
C THR A 39 -9.51 -2.70 -1.63
N LEU A 40 -8.80 -2.68 -2.75
CA LEU A 40 -8.45 -1.43 -3.46
C LEU A 40 -9.70 -0.67 -3.94
N ARG A 41 -10.68 -1.38 -4.51
CA ARG A 41 -11.97 -0.77 -4.92
C ARG A 41 -12.73 -0.20 -3.72
N ARG A 42 -12.74 -0.91 -2.60
CA ARG A 42 -13.37 -0.45 -1.36
C ARG A 42 -12.71 0.83 -0.86
N ARG A 43 -11.37 0.86 -0.78
CA ARG A 43 -10.61 2.05 -0.34
C ARG A 43 -10.84 3.25 -1.26
N ALA A 44 -10.90 3.03 -2.58
CA ALA A 44 -11.24 4.08 -3.53
C ALA A 44 -12.67 4.61 -3.32
N LYS A 45 -13.64 3.72 -3.06
CA LYS A 45 -15.03 4.10 -2.76
C LYS A 45 -15.15 4.88 -1.43
N GLU A 46 -14.33 4.54 -0.45
CA GLU A 46 -14.24 5.24 0.85
C GLU A 46 -13.47 6.57 0.75
N GLY A 47 -12.91 6.92 -0.42
CA GLY A 47 -12.09 8.13 -0.59
C GLY A 47 -10.70 8.04 0.06
N LYS A 48 -10.29 6.86 0.53
CA LYS A 48 -8.99 6.61 1.17
C LYS A 48 -7.87 6.29 0.18
N LEU A 49 -8.21 6.13 -1.10
CA LEU A 49 -7.27 5.88 -2.18
C LEU A 49 -7.67 6.75 -3.38
N THR A 50 -6.78 7.64 -3.78
CA THR A 50 -7.00 8.53 -4.93
C THR A 50 -6.98 7.72 -6.23
N VAL A 51 -8.01 7.88 -7.05
CA VAL A 51 -8.13 7.20 -8.36
C VAL A 51 -8.51 8.20 -9.44
N ILE A 52 -7.93 8.02 -10.62
CA ILE A 52 -8.18 8.82 -11.82
C ILE A 52 -8.99 7.98 -12.81
N LYS A 53 -10.00 8.59 -13.41
CA LYS A 53 -10.76 7.98 -14.51
C LYS A 53 -10.24 8.51 -15.84
N HIS A 54 -9.73 7.63 -16.69
CA HIS A 54 -9.24 7.98 -18.01
C HIS A 54 -9.77 6.99 -19.05
N GLY A 55 -10.56 7.47 -20.02
CA GLY A 55 -11.10 6.63 -21.11
C GLY A 55 -11.92 5.42 -20.63
N GLY A 56 -12.71 5.57 -19.56
CA GLY A 56 -13.50 4.48 -18.97
C GLY A 56 -12.71 3.49 -18.09
N ARG A 57 -11.40 3.69 -17.95
CA ARG A 57 -10.54 2.89 -17.06
C ARG A 57 -10.27 3.67 -15.77
N VAL A 58 -10.15 2.92 -14.68
CA VAL A 58 -9.72 3.47 -13.39
C VAL A 58 -8.24 3.18 -13.22
N LEU A 59 -7.48 4.25 -12.99
CA LEU A 59 -6.06 4.25 -12.71
C LEU A 59 -5.84 4.73 -11.28
N ILE A 60 -4.88 4.12 -10.60
CA ILE A 60 -4.46 4.43 -9.24
C ILE A 60 -3.06 5.02 -9.35
N GLU A 61 -2.85 6.18 -8.73
CA GLU A 61 -1.50 6.75 -8.63
C GLU A 61 -0.65 5.88 -7.71
N GLN A 62 0.55 5.55 -8.15
CA GLN A 62 1.46 4.74 -7.35
C GLN A 62 1.79 5.45 -6.03
N GLU A 63 2.07 6.76 -6.06
CA GLU A 63 2.33 7.55 -4.84
C GLU A 63 1.15 7.56 -3.87
N ALA A 64 -0.08 7.65 -4.36
CA ALA A 64 -1.27 7.57 -3.51
C ALA A 64 -1.42 6.19 -2.87
N LEU A 65 -1.04 5.13 -3.60
CA LEU A 65 -1.03 3.77 -3.10
C LEU A 65 0.06 3.57 -2.04
N ASP A 66 1.29 4.04 -2.31
CA ASP A 66 2.42 3.99 -1.36
C ASP A 66 2.10 4.80 -0.09
N SER A 67 1.55 6.01 -0.24
CA SER A 67 1.12 6.84 0.89
C SER A 67 0.06 6.12 1.74
N MET A 68 -0.90 5.44 1.11
CA MET A 68 -1.92 4.66 1.84
C MET A 68 -1.31 3.45 2.56
N LEU A 69 -0.30 2.80 1.98
CA LEU A 69 0.37 1.65 2.59
C LEU A 69 1.26 2.08 3.76
N HIS A 70 1.94 3.22 3.67
CA HIS A 70 2.84 3.73 4.70
C HIS A 70 2.16 4.61 5.75
N ALA A 71 0.93 5.09 5.50
CA ALA A 71 0.14 5.83 6.49
C ALA A 71 -0.26 4.99 7.73
N GLY A 72 0.05 3.68 7.75
CA GLY A 72 -0.15 2.80 8.90
C GLY A 72 1.05 2.68 9.85
N ASP A 73 2.26 3.05 9.42
CA ASP A 73 3.50 2.85 10.21
C ASP A 73 3.75 3.95 11.25
N ASP A 74 3.02 5.06 11.20
CA ASP A 74 3.16 6.17 12.17
C ASP A 74 2.32 6.00 13.45
N GLN A 75 1.44 4.99 13.55
CA GLN A 75 0.61 4.80 14.76
C GLN A 75 1.27 3.96 15.87
N ASP A 76 2.48 3.43 15.66
CA ASP A 76 3.20 2.64 16.68
C ASP A 76 4.45 3.34 17.26
N ARG A 77 4.70 4.61 16.91
CA ARG A 77 5.86 5.37 17.46
C ARG A 77 5.50 6.42 18.51
N THR A 78 4.26 6.49 18.97
CA THR A 78 3.83 7.44 20.02
C THR A 78 3.56 6.78 21.38
N LYS A 79 4.26 5.68 21.72
CA LYS A 79 4.19 5.08 23.07
C LYS A 79 5.54 4.76 23.74
N GLU A 80 6.65 5.32 23.26
CA GLU A 80 7.96 5.11 23.92
C GLU A 80 8.60 6.37 24.54
N ASN A 81 7.89 7.50 24.65
CA ASN A 81 8.49 8.75 25.18
C ASN A 81 7.89 9.30 26.48
N GLU A 82 7.33 8.45 27.35
CA GLU A 82 6.82 8.87 28.68
C GLU A 82 7.37 8.06 29.88
N LEU A 83 8.49 7.34 29.76
CA LEU A 83 9.02 6.52 30.86
C LEU A 83 10.47 6.79 31.30
N CYS A 84 11.07 7.92 30.91
CA CYS A 84 12.36 8.35 31.46
C CYS A 84 12.22 9.70 32.18
N GLY A 85 11.48 9.71 33.29
CA GLY A 85 11.22 10.91 34.08
C GLY A 85 11.18 10.70 35.59
N ILE A 86 11.58 9.53 36.11
CA ILE A 86 11.63 9.30 37.56
C ILE A 86 12.86 8.46 37.92
N CYS A 87 14.01 9.13 37.95
CA CYS A 87 15.12 8.74 38.82
C CYS A 87 15.48 9.98 39.64
N THR A 88 14.73 10.18 40.73
CA THR A 88 15.17 11.02 41.86
C THR A 88 16.01 10.15 42.78
#